data_AF-Q2I5V4-F1
#
_entry.id   AF-Q2I5V4-F1
#
_cell.length_a   1.000
_cell.length_b   1.000
_cell.length_c   1.000
_cell.angle_alpha   90.00
_cell.angle_beta   90.00
_cell.angle_gamma   90.00
#
_symmetry.space_group_name_H-M   'P 1'
#
loop_
_entity.id
_entity.type
_entity.pdbx_description
1 polymer ?
#
loop_
_entity_poly.entity_id
_entity_poly.type
_entity_poly.pdbx_seq_one_letter_code
_entity_poly.pdbx_strand_id
1 'polypeptide(L)' 'NIRWGLIIVGAFGSYTLGANNIGNVMGVFVPSSPFENLKIAGIFDISAVEQLFLLGAIAIAVGVFTYSKQVMMTV' A
#
# COMPACT_ATOMS: atom_id res chain seq x y z
N ASN A 1 22.10 -14.74 13.13
CA ASN A 1 20.70 -15.06 13.49
C ASN A 1 19.87 -13.82 13.80
N ILE A 2 20.31 -12.91 14.67
CA ILE A 2 19.51 -11.72 15.04
C ILE A 2 19.25 -10.74 13.88
N ARG A 3 20.20 -10.57 12.95
CA ARG A 3 20.07 -9.64 11.81
C ARG A 3 18.88 -10.00 10.91
N TRP A 4 18.71 -11.28 10.61
CA TRP A 4 17.56 -11.76 9.85
C TRP A 4 16.26 -11.57 10.60
N GLY A 5 16.26 -11.78 11.93
CA GLY A 5 15.11 -11.48 12.77
C GLY A 5 14.69 -10.01 12.71
N LEU A 6 15.65 -9.08 12.77
CA LEU A 6 15.38 -7.64 12.66
C LEU A 6 14.85 -7.25 11.28
N ILE A 7 15.34 -7.85 10.20
CA ILE A 7 14.82 -7.62 8.85
C ILE A 7 13.37 -8.09 8.74
N ILE A 8 13.05 -9.26 9.29
CA ILE A 8 11.70 -9.81 9.28
C ILE A 8 10.74 -8.93 10.10
N VAL A 9 11.14 -8.54 11.31
CA VAL A 9 10.33 -7.64 12.16
C VAL A 9 10.14 -6.28 11.48
N GLY A 10 11.17 -5.73 10.84
CA GLY A 10 11.07 -4.50 10.05
C GLY A 10 10.07 -4.61 8.90
N ALA A 11 10.06 -5.76 8.18
CA ALA A 11 9.10 -6.02 7.12
C ALA A 11 7.65 -6.15 7.63
N PHE A 12 7.44 -6.78 8.78
CA PHE A 12 6.12 -6.82 9.41
C PHE A 12 5.68 -5.45 9.94
N GLY A 13 6.62 -4.67 10.48
CA GLY A 13 6.36 -3.29 10.90
C GLY A 13 5.95 -2.37 9.75
N SER A 14 6.60 -2.49 8.59
CA SER A 14 6.23 -1.72 7.40
C SER A 14 4.87 -2.15 6.83
N TYR A 15 4.57 -3.45 6.86
CA TYR A 15 3.25 -3.98 6.45
C TYR A 15 2.11 -3.37 7.29
N THR A 16 2.21 -3.42 8.62
CA THR A 16 1.16 -2.90 9.50
C THR A 16 1.05 -1.37 9.45
N LEU A 17 2.18 -0.66 9.33
CA LEU A 17 2.19 0.79 9.18
C LEU A 17 1.56 1.24 7.86
N GLY A 18 1.85 0.55 6.75
CA GLY A 18 1.21 0.81 5.46
C GLY A 18 -0.30 0.51 5.49
N ALA A 19 -0.69 -0.64 6.06
CA ALA A 19 -2.08 -1.06 6.12
C ALA A 19 -2.98 -0.12 6.94
N ASN A 20 -2.49 0.39 8.07
CA ASN A 20 -3.25 1.35 8.88
C ASN A 20 -3.36 2.73 8.19
N ASN A 21 -2.34 3.15 7.46
CA ASN A 21 -2.29 4.50 6.90
C ASN A 21 -2.98 4.62 5.54
N ILE A 22 -3.02 3.55 4.73
CA ILE A 22 -3.59 3.62 3.38
C ILE A 22 -5.09 3.96 3.40
N GLY A 23 -5.83 3.49 4.41
CA GLY A 23 -7.25 3.84 4.59
C GLY A 23 -7.49 5.34 4.82
N ASN A 24 -6.58 6.01 5.52
CA ASN A 24 -6.68 7.46 5.79
C ASN A 24 -6.47 8.30 4.52
N VAL A 25 -5.65 7.81 3.58
CA VAL A 25 -5.35 8.52 2.33
C VAL A 25 -6.32 8.12 1.21
N MET A 26 -6.48 6.81 0.97
CA MET A 26 -7.29 6.30 -0.13
C MET A 26 -8.79 6.30 0.18
N GLY A 27 -9.18 6.11 1.45
CA GLY A 27 -10.57 5.99 1.86
C GLY A 27 -11.42 7.21 1.52
N VAL A 28 -10.83 8.41 1.55
CA VAL A 28 -11.51 9.67 1.19
C VAL A 28 -11.92 9.71 -0.28
N PHE A 29 -11.23 8.96 -1.15
CA PHE A 29 -11.49 8.92 -2.60
C PHE A 29 -12.42 7.77 -3.02
N VAL A 30 -12.85 6.90 -2.09
CA VAL A 30 -13.74 5.78 -2.40
C VAL A 30 -15.08 6.24 -3.01
N PRO A 31 -15.79 7.24 -2.44
CA PRO A 31 -17.11 7.65 -2.97
C PRO A 31 -17.05 8.33 -4.34
N SER A 32 -15.91 8.92 -4.70
CA SER A 32 -15.68 9.64 -5.95
C SER A 32 -14.82 8.87 -6.96
N SER A 33 -14.54 7.60 -6.67
CA SER A 33 -13.71 6.76 -7.51
C SER A 33 -14.37 6.52 -8.87
N PRO A 34 -13.67 6.75 -10.00
CA PRO A 34 -14.19 6.48 -11.33
C PRO A 34 -14.05 5.01 -11.75
N PHE A 35 -13.51 4.14 -10.89
CA PHE A 35 -13.28 2.74 -11.22
C PHE A 35 -14.58 1.93 -11.17
N GLU A 36 -14.70 1.00 -12.11
CA GLU A 36 -15.75 -0.02 -12.12
C GLU A 36 -15.15 -1.37 -11.75
N ASN A 37 -16.00 -2.31 -11.32
CA ASN A 37 -15.55 -3.66 -10.98
C ASN A 37 -14.97 -4.37 -12.21
N LEU A 38 -13.73 -4.83 -12.11
CA LEU A 38 -13.05 -5.58 -13.16
C LEU A 38 -13.37 -7.07 -13.03
N LYS A 39 -14.08 -7.59 -14.03
CA LYS A 39 -14.35 -9.01 -14.18
C LYS A 39 -13.46 -9.59 -15.27
N ILE A 40 -12.50 -10.43 -14.91
CA ILE A 40 -11.62 -11.09 -15.88
C ILE A 40 -12.12 -12.52 -16.07
N ALA A 41 -12.71 -12.77 -17.24
CA ALA A 41 -13.12 -14.09 -17.74
C ALA A 41 -13.98 -14.94 -16.76
N GLY A 42 -14.65 -14.30 -15.78
CA GLY A 42 -15.47 -14.97 -14.77
C GLY A 42 -14.70 -15.69 -13.66
N ILE A 43 -13.37 -15.55 -13.59
CA ILE A 43 -12.51 -16.26 -12.62
C ILE A 43 -11.90 -15.28 -11.60
N PHE A 44 -11.66 -14.04 -12.00
CA PHE A 44 -11.16 -12.97 -11.15
C PHE A 44 -12.14 -11.80 -11.13
N ASP A 45 -12.61 -11.45 -9.93
CA ASP A 45 -13.43 -10.28 -9.67
C ASP A 45 -12.60 -9.34 -8.78
N ILE A 46 -12.21 -8.17 -9.31
CA ILE A 46 -11.49 -7.13 -8.58
C ILE A 46 -12.40 -5.92 -8.46
N SER A 47 -12.78 -5.56 -7.23
CA SER A 47 -13.66 -4.43 -6.98
C SER A 47 -12.99 -3.09 -7.31
N ALA A 48 -13.81 -2.08 -7.59
CA ALA A 48 -13.35 -0.70 -7.78
C ALA A 48 -12.50 -0.19 -6.60
N VAL A 49 -12.87 -0.57 -5.37
CA VAL A 49 -12.13 -0.21 -4.15
C VAL A 49 -10.77 -0.88 -4.11
N GLU A 50 -10.68 -2.17 -4.44
CA GLU A 50 -9.40 -2.89 -4.48
C GLU A 50 -8.46 -2.30 -5.55
N GLN A 51 -8.99 -1.91 -6.71
CA GLN A 51 -8.20 -1.23 -7.75
C GLN A 51 -7.65 0.12 -7.25
N LEU A 52 -8.49 0.91 -6.57
CA LEU A 52 -8.08 2.18 -5.98
C LEU A 52 -6.96 1.97 -4.94
N PHE A 53 -7.13 1.02 -4.04
CA PHE A 53 -6.15 0.73 -3.00
C PHE A 53 -4.87 0.10 -3.56
N LEU A 54 -4.96 -0.67 -4.65
CA LEU A 54 -3.79 -1.19 -5.37
C LEU A 54 -2.96 -0.06 -5.97
N LEU A 55 -3.59 0.90 -6.63
CA LEU A 55 -2.91 2.10 -7.14
C LEU A 55 -2.31 2.93 -6.00
N GLY A 56 -3.03 3.08 -4.89
CA GLY A 56 -2.52 3.72 -3.68
C GLY A 56 -1.28 3.03 -3.12
N ALA A 57 -1.27 1.70 -3.06
CA ALA A 57 -0.13 0.92 -2.59
C ALA A 57 1.08 1.06 -3.52
N ILE A 58 0.88 1.07 -4.83
CA ILE A 58 1.95 1.34 -5.82
C ILE A 58 2.51 2.75 -5.60
N ALA A 59 1.64 3.76 -5.43
CA ALA A 59 2.06 5.13 -5.17
C ALA A 59 2.88 5.26 -3.88
N ILE A 60 2.46 4.60 -2.79
CA ILE A 60 3.23 4.54 -1.54
C ILE A 60 4.59 3.89 -1.78
N ALA A 61 4.65 2.75 -2.46
CA ALA A 61 5.91 2.07 -2.76
C ALA A 61 6.87 2.97 -3.55
N VAL A 62 6.38 3.61 -4.62
CA VAL A 62 7.16 4.57 -5.42
C VAL A 62 7.63 5.75 -4.57
N GLY A 63 6.75 6.32 -3.73
CA GLY A 63 7.10 7.43 -2.83
C GLY A 63 8.17 7.03 -1.81
N VAL A 64 8.10 5.81 -1.27
CA VAL A 64 9.14 5.25 -0.41
C VAL A 64 10.46 5.15 -1.19
N PHE A 65 10.47 4.55 -2.38
CA PHE A 65 11.70 4.42 -3.18
C PHE A 65 12.32 5.76 -3.59
N THR A 66 11.51 6.80 -3.80
CA THR A 66 11.98 8.08 -4.34
C THR A 66 12.33 9.13 -3.27
N TYR A 67 11.58 9.20 -2.15
CA TYR A 67 11.70 10.32 -1.20
C TYR A 67 11.99 9.92 0.26
N SER A 68 11.80 8.66 0.65
CA SER A 68 11.87 8.29 2.09
C SER A 68 13.27 8.32 2.71
N LYS A 69 14.34 8.25 1.90
CA LYS A 69 15.71 8.09 2.40
C LYS A 69 16.14 9.19 3.37
N GLN A 70 15.78 10.44 3.10
CA GLN A 70 16.18 11.56 3.94
C GLN A 70 15.57 11.46 5.34
N VAL A 71 14.29 11.08 5.43
CA VAL A 71 13.60 10.91 6.72
C VAL A 71 14.16 9.71 7.48
N MET A 72 14.36 8.57 6.81
CA MET A 72 14.87 7.36 7.47
C MET A 72 16.28 7.52 8.05
N MET A 73 17.10 8.41 7.47
CA MET A 73 18.45 8.67 8.00
C MET A 73 18.46 9.63 9.20
N THR A 74 17.32 10.26 9.51
CA THR A 74 17.16 11.20 10.65
C THR A 74 16.49 10.59 11.87
N VAL A 75 15.95 9.38 11.76
CA VAL A 75 15.25 8.64 12.83
C VAL A 75 16.15 7.50 13.32
#